data_AF-A0A0T5ZUL4-F1
#
_entry.id   AF-A0A0T5ZUL4-F1
#
_cell.length_a   1.000
_cell.length_b   1.000
_cell.length_c   1.000
_cell.angle_alpha   90.00
_cell.angle_beta   90.00
_cell.angle_gamma   90.00
#
_symmetry.space_group_name_H-M   'P 1'
#
loop_
_entity.id
_entity.type
_entity.pdbx_description
1 polymer ?
#
loop_
_entity_poly.entity_id
_entity_poly.type
_entity_poly.pdbx_seq_one_letter_code
_entity_poly.pdbx_strand_id
1 'polypeptide(L)'
;MFQIMCVLTSEDYWYLDSMKESNIPVNFYGYTFEVEGGGEAEGFGKVKLMVIELINARMAVGFAIPRNMSVDGEFELRFLCHESPTNEIPIVCKLSQEVKRTTYRGDDDAKLEYIGFSLEKFYESKGATFYFYDLRGSQLDKQMSK
;
A
#
# COMPACT_ATOMS: atom_id res chain seq x y z
N MET A 1 -9.77 14.76 -2.26
CA MET A 1 -8.89 13.71 -2.80
C MET A 1 -7.78 13.49 -1.78
N PHE A 2 -7.66 12.27 -1.26
CA PHE A 2 -6.63 11.90 -0.30
C PHE A 2 -5.31 11.60 -1.03
N GLN A 3 -4.17 11.85 -0.38
CA GLN A 3 -2.83 11.67 -0.98
C GLN A 3 -1.97 10.77 -0.08
N ILE A 4 -1.20 9.87 -0.68
CA ILE A 4 -0.23 9.02 0.03
C ILE A 4 1.15 9.18 -0.61
N MET A 5 2.13 9.53 0.21
CA MET A 5 3.53 9.59 -0.19
C MET A 5 4.17 8.21 -0.09
N CYS A 6 4.86 7.79 -1.14
CA CYS A 6 5.56 6.52 -1.24
C CYS A 6 7.02 6.76 -1.60
N VAL A 7 7.93 6.23 -0.78
CA VAL A 7 9.37 6.28 -1.06
C VAL A 7 9.79 4.99 -1.76
N LEU A 8 10.25 5.12 -3.00
CA LEU A 8 10.75 4.00 -3.81
C LEU A 8 12.27 3.91 -3.74
N THR A 9 12.80 2.76 -4.17
CA THR A 9 14.21 2.65 -4.55
C THR A 9 14.50 3.54 -5.76
N SER A 10 15.77 3.93 -5.95
CA SER A 10 16.15 4.76 -7.10
C SER A 10 15.83 4.07 -8.43
N GLU A 11 16.07 2.77 -8.55
CA GLU A 11 15.81 1.99 -9.77
C GLU A 11 14.32 2.05 -10.17
N ASP A 12 13.44 1.71 -9.23
CA ASP A 12 11.99 1.72 -9.48
C ASP A 12 11.45 3.13 -9.74
N TYR A 13 11.97 4.13 -9.02
CA TYR A 13 11.61 5.53 -9.24
C TYR A 13 11.98 6.00 -10.65
N TRP A 14 13.22 5.78 -11.07
CA TRP A 14 13.68 6.21 -12.40
C TRP A 14 12.98 5.45 -13.52
N TYR A 15 12.61 4.18 -13.29
CA TYR A 15 11.77 3.46 -14.23
C TYR A 15 10.39 4.11 -14.38
N LEU A 16 9.74 4.44 -13.26
CA LEU A 16 8.44 5.12 -13.27
C LEU A 16 8.52 6.52 -13.89
N ASP A 17 9.59 7.28 -13.63
CA ASP A 17 9.82 8.61 -14.21
C ASP A 17 9.99 8.52 -15.73
N SER A 18 10.74 7.52 -16.22
CA SER A 18 10.93 7.29 -17.65
C SER A 18 9.61 7.01 -18.40
N MET A 19 8.66 6.33 -17.74
CA MET A 19 7.32 6.09 -18.29
C MET A 19 6.55 7.39 -18.43
N LYS A 20 6.61 8.26 -17.42
CA LYS A 20 6.02 9.60 -17.44
C LYS A 20 6.62 10.46 -18.55
N GLU A 21 7.95 10.51 -18.67
CA GLU A 21 8.64 11.26 -19.75
C GLU A 21 8.26 10.75 -21.14
N SER A 22 8.09 9.44 -21.27
CA SER A 22 7.69 8.78 -22.52
C SER A 22 6.18 8.83 -22.79
N ASN A 23 5.38 9.51 -21.96
CA ASN A 23 3.92 9.55 -22.00
C ASN A 23 3.27 8.15 -22.01
N ILE A 24 3.90 7.17 -21.36
CA ILE A 24 3.34 5.84 -21.17
C ILE A 24 2.42 5.89 -19.95
N PRO A 25 1.12 5.59 -20.09
CA PRO A 25 0.21 5.60 -18.95
C PRO A 25 0.58 4.49 -17.97
N VAL A 26 0.54 4.77 -16.67
CA VAL A 26 0.70 3.75 -15.64
C VAL A 26 -0.65 3.08 -15.40
N ASN A 27 -0.76 1.82 -15.83
CA ASN A 27 -1.97 1.03 -15.61
C ASN A 27 -1.94 0.46 -14.20
N PHE A 28 -3.03 0.61 -13.46
CA PHE A 28 -3.11 0.11 -12.10
C PHE A 28 -4.35 -0.74 -11.83
N TYR A 29 -4.26 -1.59 -10.80
CA TYR A 29 -5.39 -2.28 -10.21
C TYR A 29 -5.36 -2.15 -8.69
N GLY A 30 -6.40 -1.55 -8.12
CA GLY A 30 -6.53 -1.36 -6.67
C GLY A 30 -7.61 -2.23 -6.06
N TYR A 31 -7.31 -2.89 -4.94
CA TYR A 31 -8.27 -3.70 -4.18
C TYR A 31 -7.99 -3.68 -2.68
N THR A 32 -8.95 -4.16 -1.89
CA THR A 32 -8.77 -4.32 -0.44
C THR A 32 -8.39 -5.76 -0.12
N PHE A 33 -7.41 -5.95 0.76
CA PHE A 33 -7.05 -7.26 1.32
C PHE A 33 -7.36 -7.28 2.81
N GLU A 34 -8.06 -8.30 3.28
CA GLU A 34 -8.42 -8.47 4.68
C GLU A 34 -7.79 -9.74 5.27
N VAL A 35 -7.18 -9.59 6.44
CA VAL A 35 -6.67 -10.71 7.23
C VAL A 35 -7.52 -10.81 8.48
N GLU A 36 -8.21 -11.94 8.64
CA GLU A 36 -9.12 -12.19 9.76
C GLU A 36 -8.56 -13.27 10.69
N GLY A 37 -8.86 -13.18 11.99
CA GLY A 37 -8.49 -14.22 12.96
C GLY A 37 -8.33 -13.67 14.37
N GLY A 38 -8.65 -14.47 15.38
CA GLY A 38 -8.49 -14.12 16.79
C GLY A 38 -7.15 -14.58 17.37
N GLY A 39 -6.71 -13.93 18.45
CA GLY A 39 -5.73 -14.49 19.37
C GLY A 39 -6.40 -15.38 20.41
N GLU A 40 -5.65 -16.06 21.28
CA GLU A 40 -6.24 -16.82 22.40
C GLU A 40 -6.92 -15.91 23.44
N ALA A 41 -6.54 -14.63 23.50
CA ALA A 41 -6.97 -13.70 24.54
C ALA A 41 -7.87 -12.54 24.05
N GLU A 42 -7.92 -12.25 22.75
CA GLU A 42 -8.74 -11.17 22.19
C GLU A 42 -9.50 -11.68 20.96
N GLY A 43 -10.76 -11.24 20.81
CA GLY A 43 -11.70 -11.71 19.80
C GLY A 43 -11.22 -11.60 18.35
N PHE A 44 -12.08 -11.97 17.40
CA PHE A 44 -11.76 -11.96 15.96
C PHE A 44 -11.33 -10.57 15.48
N GLY A 45 -10.01 -10.34 15.47
CA GLY A 45 -9.38 -9.12 14.96
C GLY A 45 -9.31 -9.15 13.44
N LYS A 46 -9.33 -7.96 12.84
CA LYS A 46 -9.31 -7.78 11.39
C LYS A 46 -8.35 -6.67 11.02
N VAL A 47 -7.40 -7.02 10.18
CA VAL A 47 -6.46 -6.09 9.55
C VAL A 47 -6.88 -5.88 8.11
N LYS A 48 -6.86 -4.63 7.65
CA LYS A 48 -7.19 -4.23 6.28
C LYS A 48 -5.96 -3.62 5.61
N LEU A 49 -5.70 -4.06 4.39
CA LEU A 49 -4.71 -3.47 3.51
C LEU A 49 -5.40 -2.91 2.29
N MET A 50 -4.97 -1.73 1.85
CA MET A 50 -5.18 -1.26 0.49
C MET A 50 -4.01 -1.74 -0.37
N VAL A 51 -4.25 -2.46 -1.46
CA VAL A 51 -3.19 -2.94 -2.36
C VAL A 51 -3.38 -2.36 -3.75
N ILE A 52 -2.35 -1.68 -4.26
CA ILE A 52 -2.34 -1.05 -5.58
C ILE A 52 -1.23 -1.70 -6.41
N GLU A 53 -1.62 -2.40 -7.47
CA GLU A 53 -0.71 -2.99 -8.44
C GLU A 53 -0.48 -2.00 -9.58
N LEU A 54 0.76 -1.57 -9.80
CA LEU A 54 1.19 -0.78 -10.97
C LEU A 54 1.68 -1.76 -12.05
N ILE A 55 0.74 -2.23 -12.88
CA ILE A 55 0.86 -3.44 -13.70
C ILE A 55 2.05 -3.36 -14.65
N ASN A 56 2.14 -2.29 -15.44
CA ASN A 56 3.22 -2.12 -16.41
C ASN A 56 4.51 -1.57 -15.78
N ALA A 57 4.45 -1.02 -14.57
CA ALA A 57 5.63 -0.64 -13.82
C ALA A 57 6.25 -1.82 -13.05
N ARG A 58 5.60 -3.01 -13.06
CA ARG A 58 6.00 -4.21 -12.29
C ARG A 58 6.23 -3.89 -10.81
N MET A 59 5.32 -3.12 -10.23
CA MET A 59 5.35 -2.78 -8.81
C MET A 59 3.98 -3.02 -8.19
N ALA A 60 3.97 -3.27 -6.89
CA ALA A 60 2.76 -3.22 -6.08
C ALA A 60 3.05 -2.52 -4.75
N VAL A 61 2.04 -1.83 -4.23
CA VAL A 61 2.14 -1.12 -2.95
C VAL A 61 0.99 -1.53 -2.05
N GLY A 62 1.32 -2.02 -0.87
CA GLY A 62 0.38 -2.33 0.20
C GLY A 62 0.40 -1.27 1.29
N PHE A 63 -0.78 -0.82 1.71
CA PHE A 63 -0.95 0.11 2.83
C PHE A 63 -1.79 -0.55 3.91
N ALA A 64 -1.23 -0.78 5.10
CA ALA A 64 -2.05 -1.11 6.26
C ALA A 64 -2.83 0.13 6.68
N ILE A 65 -4.16 0.09 6.61
CA ILE A 65 -5.00 1.26 6.88
C ILE A 65 -5.64 1.19 8.27
N PRO A 66 -5.85 2.34 8.96
CA PRO A 66 -6.61 2.39 10.20
C PRO A 66 -8.00 1.77 10.05
N ARG A 67 -8.51 1.10 11.11
CA ARG A 67 -9.82 0.41 11.08
C ARG A 67 -10.99 1.30 10.68
N ASN A 68 -10.90 2.60 10.99
CA ASN A 68 -11.90 3.62 10.72
C ASN A 68 -11.70 4.38 9.40
N MET A 69 -10.63 4.07 8.65
CA MET A 69 -10.37 4.71 7.36
C MET A 69 -11.25 4.06 6.29
N SER A 70 -12.02 4.88 5.59
CA SER A 70 -12.67 4.53 4.33
C SER A 70 -11.94 5.27 3.21
N VAL A 71 -11.69 4.57 2.11
CA VAL A 71 -11.11 5.17 0.89
C VAL A 71 -12.19 5.08 -0.18
N ASP A 72 -13.00 6.13 -0.25
CA ASP A 72 -14.07 6.25 -1.24
C ASP A 72 -13.61 7.17 -2.37
N GLY A 73 -13.80 6.72 -3.62
CA GLY A 73 -13.47 7.51 -4.81
C GLY A 73 -12.00 7.44 -5.22
N GLU A 74 -11.52 8.52 -5.84
CA GLU A 74 -10.15 8.66 -6.31
C GLU A 74 -9.22 9.19 -5.22
N PHE A 75 -7.99 8.69 -5.21
CA PHE A 75 -6.90 9.13 -4.34
C PHE A 75 -5.60 9.17 -5.16
N GLU A 76 -4.62 9.94 -4.69
CA GLU A 76 -3.36 10.12 -5.42
C GLU A 76 -2.22 9.43 -4.66
N LEU A 77 -1.47 8.59 -5.36
CA LEU A 77 -0.17 8.12 -4.90
C LEU A 77 0.92 9.03 -5.45
N ARG A 78 1.83 9.44 -4.60
CA ARG A 78 2.97 10.30 -4.97
C ARG A 78 4.26 9.57 -4.67
N PHE A 79 5.00 9.24 -5.71
CA PHE A 79 6.25 8.50 -5.60
C PHE A 79 7.45 9.45 -5.61
N LEU A 80 8.39 9.22 -4.71
CA LEU A 80 9.67 9.91 -4.65
C LEU A 80 10.80 8.93 -4.32
N CYS A 81 12.04 9.34 -4.55
CA CYS A 81 13.23 8.63 -4.08
C CYS A 81 14.15 9.58 -3.31
N HIS A 82 15.11 9.04 -2.56
CA HIS A 82 16.04 9.85 -1.78
C HIS A 82 16.99 10.70 -2.65
N GLU A 83 17.27 10.27 -3.88
CA GLU A 83 18.11 11.01 -4.83
C GLU A 83 17.38 12.21 -5.46
N SER A 84 16.05 12.17 -5.49
CA SER A 84 15.20 13.21 -6.07
C SER A 84 14.00 13.50 -5.15
N PRO A 85 14.24 14.02 -3.93
CA PRO A 85 13.22 14.09 -2.87
C PRO A 85 12.13 15.13 -3.14
N THR A 86 12.30 15.99 -4.14
CA THR A 86 11.36 17.07 -4.50
C THR A 86 10.63 16.82 -5.83
N ASN A 87 11.03 15.83 -6.61
CA ASN A 87 10.37 15.51 -7.88
C ASN A 87 9.40 14.33 -7.67
N GLU A 88 8.16 14.66 -7.35
CA GLU A 88 7.12 13.66 -7.12
C GLU A 88 6.54 13.17 -8.45
N ILE A 89 6.27 11.86 -8.53
CA ILE A 89 5.51 11.26 -9.63
C ILE A 89 4.10 10.95 -9.11
N PRO A 90 3.08 11.75 -9.50
CA PRO A 90 1.71 11.52 -9.09
C PRO A 90 1.04 10.46 -9.96
N ILE A 91 0.27 9.57 -9.34
CA ILE A 91 -0.62 8.61 -10.00
C ILE A 91 -1.98 8.68 -9.32
N VAL A 92 -3.01 9.07 -10.08
CA VAL A 92 -4.39 9.06 -9.61
C VAL A 92 -4.93 7.65 -9.70
N CYS A 93 -5.28 7.11 -8.55
CA CYS A 93 -5.73 5.74 -8.34
C CYS A 93 -7.18 5.69 -7.87
N LYS A 94 -7.80 4.52 -8.02
CA LYS A 94 -9.13 4.21 -7.49
C LYS A 94 -9.16 2.77 -6.99
N LEU A 95 -9.85 2.54 -5.88
CA LEU A 95 -10.11 1.19 -5.41
C LEU A 95 -11.30 0.58 -6.14
N SER A 96 -11.14 -0.67 -6.54
CA SER A 96 -12.26 -1.52 -6.92
C SER A 96 -13.10 -1.89 -5.69
N GLN A 97 -14.27 -2.48 -5.93
CA GLN A 97 -15.09 -3.08 -4.88
C GLN A 97 -14.60 -4.49 -4.49
N GLU A 98 -13.49 -4.96 -5.06
CA GLU A 98 -12.95 -6.29 -4.74
C GLU A 98 -12.33 -6.30 -3.34
N VAL A 99 -12.67 -7.35 -2.60
CA VAL A 99 -12.11 -7.64 -1.28
C VAL A 99 -11.56 -9.07 -1.29
N LYS A 100 -10.23 -9.19 -1.22
CA LYS A 100 -9.54 -10.47 -1.01
C LYS A 100 -9.45 -10.76 0.48
N ARG A 101 -9.56 -12.03 0.88
CA ARG A 101 -9.54 -12.42 2.29
C ARG A 101 -8.60 -13.59 2.55
N THR A 102 -7.96 -13.57 3.71
CA THR A 102 -7.24 -14.71 4.27
C THR A 102 -7.44 -14.77 5.77
N THR A 103 -7.04 -15.88 6.38
CA THR A 103 -7.12 -16.07 7.82
C THR A 103 -5.74 -16.31 8.42
N TYR A 104 -5.42 -15.61 9.50
CA TYR A 104 -4.20 -15.82 10.27
C TYR A 104 -4.45 -15.62 11.76
N ARG A 105 -4.01 -16.58 12.57
CA ARG A 105 -4.16 -16.55 14.04
C ARG A 105 -3.01 -15.76 14.64
N GLY A 106 -3.33 -14.63 15.28
CA GLY A 106 -2.36 -13.72 15.88
C GLY A 106 -3.03 -12.43 16.28
N ASP A 107 -2.29 -11.51 16.89
CA ASP A 107 -2.72 -10.11 17.07
C ASP A 107 -2.68 -9.36 15.71
N ASP A 108 -2.87 -8.03 15.72
CA ASP A 108 -2.89 -7.26 14.48
C ASP A 108 -1.49 -7.13 13.84
N ASP A 109 -0.43 -7.09 14.64
CA ASP A 109 0.94 -6.95 14.12
C ASP A 109 1.44 -8.26 13.51
N ALA A 110 1.16 -9.40 14.15
CA ALA A 110 1.45 -10.71 13.59
C ALA A 110 0.68 -10.96 12.27
N LYS A 111 -0.56 -10.46 12.16
CA LYS A 111 -1.32 -10.52 10.90
C LYS A 111 -0.66 -9.68 9.80
N LEU A 112 -0.10 -8.51 10.15
CA LEU A 112 0.58 -7.64 9.21
C LEU A 112 1.90 -8.19 8.72
N GLU A 113 2.71 -8.73 9.62
CA GLU A 113 3.95 -9.42 9.25
C GLU A 113 3.64 -10.57 8.29
N TYR A 114 2.65 -11.39 8.62
CA TYR A 114 2.21 -12.49 7.78
C TYR A 114 1.80 -12.03 6.37
N ILE A 115 0.93 -11.04 6.25
CA ILE A 115 0.43 -10.59 4.94
C ILE A 115 1.48 -9.80 4.17
N GLY A 116 2.29 -8.98 4.84
CA GLY A 116 3.41 -8.26 4.24
C GLY A 116 4.39 -9.23 3.58
N PHE A 117 4.84 -10.25 4.33
CA PHE A 117 5.71 -11.30 3.81
C PHE A 117 5.05 -12.11 2.68
N SER A 118 3.77 -12.47 2.84
CA SER A 118 3.05 -13.26 1.84
C SER A 118 2.89 -12.51 0.52
N LEU A 119 2.58 -11.21 0.57
CA LEU A 119 2.46 -10.37 -0.61
C LEU A 119 3.81 -10.10 -1.25
N GLU A 120 4.85 -9.83 -0.45
CA GLU A 120 6.22 -9.68 -0.95
C GLU A 120 6.64 -10.91 -1.76
N LYS A 121 6.48 -12.12 -1.21
CA LYS A 121 6.81 -13.37 -1.92
C LYS A 121 5.94 -13.61 -3.14
N PHE A 122 4.65 -13.25 -3.06
CA PHE A 122 3.76 -13.35 -4.21
C PHE A 122 4.22 -12.48 -5.38
N TYR A 123 4.49 -11.19 -5.14
CA TYR A 123 4.92 -10.27 -6.20
C TYR A 123 6.35 -10.54 -6.69
N GLU A 124 7.26 -10.93 -5.80
CA GLU A 124 8.61 -11.38 -6.17
C GLU A 124 8.53 -12.56 -7.16
N SER A 125 7.65 -13.54 -6.91
CA SER A 125 7.43 -14.67 -7.83
C SER A 125 6.87 -14.28 -9.20
N LYS A 126 6.32 -13.07 -9.33
CA LYS A 126 5.82 -12.47 -10.58
C LYS A 126 6.83 -11.50 -11.22
N GLY A 127 8.01 -11.34 -10.62
CA GLY A 127 9.01 -10.37 -11.07
C GLY A 127 8.57 -8.92 -10.87
N ALA A 128 7.84 -8.65 -9.79
CA ALA A 128 7.39 -7.32 -9.40
C ALA A 128 7.89 -6.95 -7.99
N THR A 129 8.30 -5.69 -7.80
CA THR A 129 8.69 -5.17 -6.48
C THR A 129 7.46 -4.89 -5.62
N PHE A 130 7.49 -5.27 -4.35
CA PHE A 130 6.44 -4.95 -3.40
C PHE A 130 6.92 -3.98 -2.32
N TYR A 131 6.18 -2.88 -2.16
CA TYR A 131 6.39 -1.90 -1.11
C TYR A 131 5.28 -2.00 -0.07
N PHE A 132 5.64 -1.92 1.20
CA PHE A 132 4.68 -2.01 2.30
C PHE A 132 4.79 -0.83 3.25
N TYR A 133 3.67 -0.17 3.51
CA TYR A 133 3.58 0.99 4.40
C TYR A 133 2.50 0.78 5.45
N ASP A 134 2.84 1.03 6.72
CA ASP A 134 1.87 1.01 7.80
C ASP A 134 1.32 2.42 8.06
N LEU A 135 0.09 2.68 7.64
CA LEU A 135 -0.63 3.94 7.87
C LEU A 135 -1.47 3.93 9.15
N ARG A 136 -1.47 2.84 9.94
CA ARG A 136 -2.20 2.80 11.22
C ARG A 136 -1.59 3.73 12.26
N GLY A 137 -0.28 3.98 12.16
CA GLY A 137 0.49 4.87 13.02
C GLY A 137 0.46 6.35 12.61
N SER A 138 -0.02 6.69 11.40
CA SER A 138 -0.12 8.08 10.93
C SER A 138 -1.36 8.78 11.51
N GLN A 139 -1.50 8.77 12.83
CA GLN A 139 -2.16 9.90 13.47
C GLN A 139 -1.22 11.09 13.33
N LEU A 140 -1.53 11.99 12.39
CA LEU A 140 -1.22 13.40 12.56
C LEU A 140 -1.52 13.78 14.02
N ASP A 141 -0.48 14.15 14.78
CA ASP A 141 -0.53 15.05 15.92
C ASP A 141 -1.66 14.89 16.94
N LYS A 142 -1.85 13.69 17.51
CA LYS A 142 -2.41 13.60 18.88
C LYS A 142 -1.36 13.67 19.98
N GLN A 143 -0.19 14.23 19.65
CA GLN A 143 0.79 14.77 20.61
C GLN A 143 0.85 16.30 20.66
N MET A 144 -0.11 17.03 20.08
CA MET A 144 -0.19 18.49 20.29
C MET A 144 -1.58 18.96 20.68
N SER A 145 -1.92 18.78 21.97
CA SER A 145 -2.61 19.77 22.83
C SER A 145 -2.95 19.15 24.19
N LYS A 146 -1.97 19.22 25.11
CA LYS A 146 -2.25 19.62 26.49
C LYS A 146 -1.37 20.82 26.80
#